data_AF-A0A8C6QVM2-F1
#
_entry.id   AF-A0A8C6QVM2-F1
#
_cell.length_a   1.000
_cell.length_b   1.000
_cell.length_c   1.000
_cell.angle_alpha   90.00
_cell.angle_beta   90.00
_cell.angle_gamma   90.00
#
_symmetry.space_group_name_H-M   'P 1'
#
loop_
_entity.id
_entity.type
_entity.pdbx_description
1 polymer ?
#
loop_
_entity_poly.entity_id
_entity_poly.type
_entity_poly.pdbx_seq_one_letter_code
_entity_poly.pdbx_strand_id
1 'polypeptide(L)'
;MITANSPHNLQCTADLGAQYITCTPHYAKNHQIFYQELLAHGILTPLTSPIEGMQEEEGDCNFVAPHGVSSIIKHYLQKSGAEVFFRQCVTQINLRNDKWEVSKETGSPEQFDLVVLTMPIPQILELEGDIVNLISECQRQQLESVRYSSRYALGLFYEASVKIDVPWAARYITSNPCIRFISIDNKKRNIESSEIGPSLVIHTTVPFGVTYLEHSEEDVQELIFQQLESILPGLPQPVATRCQKWRYSQVTNSAADCPGQMTLHHNPFLVCGGDGFTHSNFDGCIASALSVLQVLKNHI
;
A
#
# COMPACT_ATOMS: atom_id res chain seq x y z
N MET A 1 0.94 -1.31 -1.69
CA MET A 1 2.32 -1.33 -1.16
C MET A 1 3.29 -1.27 -2.34
N ILE A 2 4.29 -0.38 -2.33
CA ILE A 2 5.27 -0.23 -3.43
C ILE A 2 6.69 -0.19 -2.85
N THR A 3 7.60 -0.96 -3.46
CA THR A 3 9.05 -0.84 -3.28
C THR A 3 9.62 -0.32 -4.60
N ALA A 4 10.29 0.83 -4.58
CA ALA A 4 10.98 1.39 -5.73
C ALA A 4 12.45 0.98 -5.73
N ASN A 5 13.06 0.89 -6.91
CA ASN A 5 14.47 0.59 -7.11
C ASN A 5 15.18 1.81 -7.70
N SER A 6 16.42 2.04 -7.29
CA SER A 6 17.28 3.02 -7.94
C SER A 6 17.57 2.60 -9.39
N PRO A 7 17.52 3.53 -10.36
CA PRO A 7 17.96 3.24 -11.73
C PRO A 7 19.47 2.97 -11.83
N HIS A 8 20.26 3.37 -10.84
CA HIS A 8 21.72 3.18 -10.82
C HIS A 8 22.16 1.86 -10.16
N ASN A 9 21.35 1.32 -9.25
CA ASN A 9 21.60 0.04 -8.60
C ASN A 9 20.27 -0.60 -8.18
N LEU A 10 19.88 -1.70 -8.83
CA LEU A 10 18.61 -2.37 -8.56
C LEU A 10 18.51 -2.97 -7.15
N GLN A 11 19.64 -3.17 -6.46
CA GLN A 11 19.68 -3.61 -5.05
C GLN A 11 19.44 -2.45 -4.06
N CYS A 12 19.61 -1.20 -4.49
CA CYS A 12 19.26 -0.03 -3.70
C CYS A 12 17.76 0.24 -3.86
N THR A 13 16.98 -0.13 -2.84
CA THR A 13 15.51 -0.08 -2.89
C THR A 13 14.94 0.79 -1.79
N ALA A 14 13.72 1.29 -1.98
CA ALA A 14 13.02 2.14 -1.02
C ALA A 14 11.53 1.80 -0.98
N ASP A 15 10.98 1.50 0.20
CA ASP A 15 9.54 1.29 0.34
C ASP A 15 8.80 2.63 0.34
N LEU A 16 8.02 2.93 -0.70
CA LEU A 16 7.30 4.22 -0.85
C LEU A 16 5.90 4.20 -0.23
N GLY A 17 5.40 3.02 0.16
CA GLY A 17 4.11 2.83 0.83
C GLY A 17 4.30 2.41 2.29
N ALA A 18 3.70 1.29 2.69
CA ALA A 18 3.85 0.71 4.02
C ALA A 18 5.34 0.52 4.40
N GLN A 19 5.69 0.90 5.62
CA GLN A 19 7.08 0.96 6.09
C GLN A 19 7.49 -0.26 6.91
N TYR A 20 6.59 -0.75 7.75
CA TYR A 20 6.73 -1.90 8.60
C TYR A 20 5.33 -2.44 8.90
N ILE A 21 5.26 -3.63 9.51
CA ILE A 21 4.01 -4.28 9.89
C ILE A 21 3.96 -4.37 11.40
N THR A 22 2.91 -3.81 12.00
CA THR A 22 2.63 -3.96 13.43
C THR A 22 1.60 -5.05 13.62
N CYS A 23 1.94 -6.06 14.40
CA CYS A 23 1.04 -7.13 14.82
C CYS A 23 0.62 -6.87 16.26
N THR A 24 -0.66 -6.60 16.47
CA THR A 24 -1.22 -6.45 17.82
C THR A 24 -1.47 -7.82 18.46
N PRO A 25 -1.59 -7.93 19.79
CA PRO A 25 -1.92 -9.19 20.47
C PRO A 25 -3.18 -9.88 19.91
N HIS A 26 -4.17 -9.08 19.47
CA HIS A 26 -5.39 -9.59 18.84
C HIS A 26 -5.09 -10.31 17.52
N TYR A 27 -4.33 -9.68 16.62
CA TYR A 27 -4.00 -10.26 15.31
C TYR A 27 -2.92 -11.34 15.39
N ALA A 28 -2.03 -11.28 16.38
CA ALA A 28 -1.06 -12.34 16.64
C ALA A 28 -1.75 -13.69 16.87
N LYS A 29 -2.95 -13.68 17.47
CA LYS A 29 -3.79 -14.87 17.65
C LYS A 29 -4.62 -15.19 16.40
N ASN A 30 -5.33 -14.21 15.86
CA ASN A 30 -6.32 -14.46 14.80
C ASN A 30 -5.70 -14.68 13.42
N HIS A 31 -4.54 -14.06 13.15
CA HIS A 31 -3.82 -14.14 11.89
C HIS A 31 -2.46 -14.86 12.03
N GLN A 32 -2.29 -15.65 13.11
CA GLN A 32 -1.04 -16.33 13.45
C GLN A 32 -0.41 -17.07 12.26
N ILE A 33 -1.23 -17.78 11.50
CA ILE A 33 -0.78 -18.60 10.36
C ILE A 33 -0.07 -17.77 9.28
N PHE A 34 -0.52 -16.53 9.03
CA PHE A 34 0.04 -15.66 8.01
C PHE A 34 1.40 -15.10 8.45
N TYR A 35 1.51 -14.70 9.72
CA TYR A 35 2.77 -14.25 10.29
C TYR A 35 3.80 -15.39 10.34
N GLN A 36 3.40 -16.58 10.81
CA GLN A 36 4.28 -17.75 10.86
C GLN A 36 4.78 -18.15 9.47
N GLU A 37 3.90 -18.15 8.47
CA GLU A 37 4.30 -18.43 7.09
C GLU A 37 5.35 -17.43 6.59
N LEU A 38 5.07 -16.12 6.71
CA LEU A 38 5.96 -15.08 6.18
C LEU A 38 7.31 -15.04 6.92
N LEU A 39 7.33 -15.32 8.23
CA LEU A 39 8.55 -15.46 9.01
C LEU A 39 9.36 -16.70 8.59
N ALA A 40 8.70 -17.85 8.41
CA ALA A 40 9.36 -19.09 8.02
C ALA A 40 10.04 -19.00 6.64
N HIS A 41 9.49 -18.18 5.73
CA HIS A 41 10.07 -17.94 4.41
C HIS A 41 11.05 -16.75 4.36
N GLY A 42 11.31 -16.09 5.51
CA GLY A 42 12.18 -14.91 5.56
C GLY A 42 11.63 -13.68 4.81
N ILE A 43 10.33 -13.70 4.46
CA ILE A 43 9.65 -12.57 3.81
C ILE A 43 9.43 -11.44 4.81
N LEU A 44 9.18 -11.80 6.08
CA LEU A 44 9.19 -10.88 7.21
C LEU A 44 10.28 -11.27 8.20
N THR A 45 10.78 -10.28 8.92
CA THR A 45 11.71 -10.41 10.04
C THR A 45 11.34 -9.42 11.13
N PRO A 46 11.62 -9.70 12.41
CA PRO A 46 11.40 -8.72 13.48
C PRO A 46 12.15 -7.41 13.22
N LEU A 47 11.49 -6.28 13.47
CA LEU A 47 12.12 -4.97 13.43
C LEU A 47 13.04 -4.83 14.64
N THR A 48 14.35 -4.74 14.39
CA THR A 48 15.37 -4.53 15.44
C THR A 48 15.95 -3.12 15.43
N SER A 49 15.76 -2.39 14.34
CA SER A 49 16.33 -1.05 14.15
C SER A 49 15.49 0.03 14.86
N PRO A 50 16.10 1.03 15.51
CA PRO A 50 15.38 2.02 16.30
C PRO A 50 14.52 2.95 15.43
N ILE A 51 13.24 3.12 15.81
CA ILE A 51 12.33 4.11 15.22
C ILE A 51 11.96 5.17 16.27
N GLU A 52 12.46 6.38 16.10
CA GLU A 52 12.19 7.48 17.03
C GLU A 52 10.74 7.98 16.89
N GLY A 53 10.06 8.16 18.02
CA GLY A 53 8.67 8.64 18.07
C GLY A 53 7.63 7.58 17.68
N MET A 54 8.03 6.31 17.56
CA MET A 54 7.09 5.20 17.44
C MET A 54 6.31 5.06 18.76
N GLN A 55 4.99 4.94 18.66
CA GLN A 55 4.16 4.57 19.79
C GLN A 55 4.09 3.05 19.81
N GLU A 56 4.56 2.45 20.89
CA GLU A 56 4.46 1.01 21.14
C GLU A 56 3.37 0.78 22.18
N GLU A 57 2.38 -0.05 21.85
CA GLU A 57 1.45 -0.58 22.83
C GLU A 57 2.00 -1.88 23.44
N GLU A 58 1.60 -2.18 24.66
CA GLU A 58 2.07 -3.38 25.36
C GLU A 58 1.65 -4.65 24.60
N GLY A 59 2.65 -5.42 24.17
CA GLY A 59 2.46 -6.68 23.45
C GLY A 59 2.46 -6.57 21.92
N ASP A 60 2.59 -5.36 21.36
CA ASP A 60 2.79 -5.19 19.92
C ASP A 60 4.13 -5.76 19.46
N CYS A 61 4.13 -6.35 18.25
CA CYS A 61 5.34 -6.83 17.58
C CYS A 61 5.46 -6.17 16.21
N ASN A 62 6.62 -5.56 15.94
CA ASN A 62 6.89 -4.87 14.68
C ASN A 62 7.79 -5.73 13.78
N PHE A 63 7.48 -5.76 12.49
CA PHE A 63 8.18 -6.55 11.47
C PHE A 63 8.54 -5.70 10.25
N VAL A 64 9.63 -6.05 9.58
CA VAL A 64 10.06 -5.48 8.31
C VAL A 64 10.27 -6.57 7.28
N ALA A 65 10.11 -6.22 6.00
CA ALA A 65 10.42 -7.09 4.88
C ALA A 65 11.84 -6.80 4.36
N PRO A 66 12.85 -7.67 4.60
CA PRO A 66 14.24 -7.38 4.24
C PRO A 66 14.42 -7.14 2.73
N HIS A 67 13.64 -7.86 1.90
CA HIS A 67 13.64 -7.72 0.45
C HIS A 67 12.64 -6.66 -0.09
N GLY A 68 12.25 -5.71 0.78
CA GLY A 68 11.26 -4.67 0.49
C GLY A 68 9.82 -5.16 0.68
N VAL A 69 8.91 -4.28 1.10
CA VAL A 69 7.53 -4.63 1.47
C VAL A 69 6.74 -5.28 0.33
N SER A 70 7.08 -5.00 -0.93
CA SER A 70 6.46 -5.65 -2.10
C SER A 70 6.73 -7.17 -2.19
N SER A 71 7.74 -7.69 -1.49
CA SER A 71 8.06 -9.12 -1.44
C SER A 71 6.92 -9.97 -0.88
N ILE A 72 6.11 -9.41 0.03
CA ILE A 72 4.92 -10.08 0.59
C ILE A 72 3.91 -10.39 -0.52
N ILE A 73 3.64 -9.41 -1.38
CA ILE A 73 2.69 -9.56 -2.49
C ILE A 73 3.24 -10.54 -3.52
N LYS A 74 4.54 -10.44 -3.84
CA LYS A 74 5.21 -11.36 -4.76
C LYS A 74 5.13 -12.82 -4.28
N HIS A 75 5.34 -13.05 -2.99
CA HIS A 75 5.19 -14.37 -2.36
C HIS A 75 3.78 -14.94 -2.58
N TYR A 76 2.73 -14.18 -2.25
CA TYR A 76 1.36 -14.67 -2.40
C TYR A 76 0.91 -14.84 -3.85
N LEU A 77 1.36 -13.98 -4.79
CA LEU A 77 1.10 -14.15 -6.22
C LEU A 77 1.81 -15.41 -6.77
N GLN A 78 3.06 -15.67 -6.36
CA GLN A 78 3.76 -16.88 -6.75
C GLN A 78 3.07 -18.13 -6.18
N LYS A 79 2.67 -18.07 -4.90
CA LYS A 79 1.98 -19.17 -4.22
C LYS A 79 0.60 -19.49 -4.84
N SER A 80 -0.11 -18.49 -5.35
CA SER A 80 -1.41 -18.70 -5.99
C SER A 80 -1.31 -19.35 -7.37
N GLY A 81 -0.16 -19.24 -8.04
CA GLY A 81 0.01 -19.70 -9.43
C GLY A 81 -0.81 -18.88 -10.44
N ALA A 82 -1.30 -17.70 -10.05
CA ALA A 82 -2.14 -16.86 -10.90
C ALA A 82 -1.35 -16.28 -12.08
N GLU A 83 -2.02 -16.15 -13.23
CA GLU A 83 -1.51 -15.36 -14.35
C GLU A 83 -1.72 -13.86 -14.05
N VAL A 84 -0.63 -13.10 -14.01
CA VAL A 84 -0.65 -11.69 -13.61
C VAL A 84 -0.36 -10.80 -14.81
N PHE A 85 -1.33 -9.98 -15.21
CA PHE A 85 -1.22 -9.05 -16.32
C PHE A 85 -1.10 -7.61 -15.83
N PHE A 86 0.06 -6.99 -16.08
CA PHE A 86 0.29 -5.58 -15.77
C PHE A 86 -0.24 -4.66 -16.88
N ARG A 87 -0.43 -3.38 -16.54
CA ARG A 87 -0.94 -2.34 -17.47
C ARG A 87 -2.30 -2.70 -18.06
N GLN A 88 -3.13 -3.40 -17.30
CA GLN A 88 -4.52 -3.72 -17.63
C GLN A 88 -5.43 -2.86 -16.73
N CYS A 89 -5.76 -1.65 -17.16
CA CYS A 89 -6.70 -0.81 -16.43
C CYS A 89 -8.13 -1.22 -16.81
N VAL A 90 -8.88 -1.80 -15.87
CA VAL A 90 -10.29 -2.17 -16.07
C VAL A 90 -11.12 -0.89 -16.12
N THR A 91 -11.96 -0.76 -17.14
CA THR A 91 -12.82 0.42 -17.35
C THR A 91 -14.30 0.08 -17.24
N GLN A 92 -14.72 -1.12 -17.68
CA GLN A 92 -16.14 -1.50 -17.71
C GLN A 92 -16.44 -2.92 -17.22
N ILE A 93 -17.49 -2.96 -16.40
CA ILE A 93 -18.25 -4.06 -15.78
C ILE A 93 -19.53 -4.54 -16.50
N ASN A 94 -19.53 -5.41 -17.51
CA ASN A 94 -20.77 -5.79 -18.22
C ASN A 94 -21.21 -7.24 -18.00
N LEU A 95 -22.53 -7.49 -17.95
CA LEU A 95 -23.08 -8.84 -17.86
C LEU A 95 -23.55 -9.32 -19.24
N ARG A 96 -22.95 -10.39 -19.76
CA ARG A 96 -23.27 -10.94 -21.09
C ARG A 96 -23.36 -12.47 -21.01
N ASN A 97 -24.51 -13.04 -21.41
CA ASN A 97 -24.73 -14.50 -21.46
C ASN A 97 -24.31 -15.21 -20.15
N ASP A 98 -24.77 -14.69 -19.01
CA ASP A 98 -24.47 -15.21 -17.67
C ASP A 98 -22.97 -15.22 -17.29
N LYS A 99 -22.15 -14.40 -17.96
CA LYS A 99 -20.74 -14.18 -17.64
C LYS A 99 -20.40 -12.70 -17.55
N TRP A 100 -19.34 -12.39 -16.80
CA TRP A 100 -18.79 -11.05 -16.76
C TRP A 100 -17.93 -10.80 -18.00
N GLU A 101 -18.27 -9.78 -18.75
CA GLU A 101 -17.42 -9.21 -19.79
C GLU A 101 -16.71 -7.98 -19.21
N VAL A 102 -15.38 -8.08 -19.09
CA VAL A 102 -14.53 -7.06 -18.47
C VAL A 102 -13.74 -6.33 -19.56
N SER A 103 -14.04 -5.04 -19.74
CA SER A 103 -13.33 -4.17 -20.68
C SER A 103 -12.16 -3.47 -20.01
N LYS A 104 -11.14 -3.18 -20.80
CA LYS A 104 -9.90 -2.53 -20.37
C LYS A 104 -9.64 -1.31 -21.25
N GLU A 105 -8.77 -0.41 -20.80
CA GLU A 105 -8.39 0.80 -21.54
C GLU A 105 -7.87 0.48 -22.96
N THR A 106 -7.19 -0.67 -23.12
CA THR A 106 -6.72 -1.15 -24.41
C THR A 106 -6.97 -2.65 -24.58
N GLY A 107 -7.16 -3.09 -25.83
CA GLY A 107 -7.40 -4.48 -26.18
C GLY A 107 -8.88 -4.86 -26.23
N SER A 108 -9.15 -6.14 -26.50
CA SER A 108 -10.51 -6.69 -26.51
C SER A 108 -10.99 -7.01 -25.09
N PRO A 109 -12.31 -6.96 -24.84
CA PRO A 109 -12.90 -7.45 -23.59
C PRO A 109 -12.62 -8.94 -23.38
N GLU A 110 -12.58 -9.35 -22.11
CA GLU A 110 -12.38 -10.74 -21.69
C GLU A 110 -13.54 -11.22 -20.83
N GLN A 111 -13.80 -12.53 -20.84
CA GLN A 111 -14.92 -13.13 -20.11
C GLN A 111 -14.48 -13.90 -18.87
N PHE A 112 -15.20 -13.71 -17.77
CA PHE A 112 -14.93 -14.34 -16.48
C PHE A 112 -16.21 -14.85 -15.83
N ASP A 113 -16.11 -15.97 -15.12
CA ASP A 113 -17.22 -16.55 -14.35
C ASP A 113 -17.42 -15.84 -13.01
N LEU A 114 -16.34 -15.31 -12.41
CA LEU A 114 -16.34 -14.59 -11.13
C LEU A 114 -15.42 -13.37 -11.22
N VAL A 115 -15.77 -12.29 -10.53
CA VAL A 115 -14.95 -11.07 -10.43
C VAL A 115 -14.82 -10.63 -8.97
N VAL A 116 -13.59 -10.33 -8.55
CA VAL A 116 -13.26 -9.74 -7.24
C VAL A 116 -12.56 -8.41 -7.46
N LEU A 117 -13.11 -7.33 -6.91
CA LEU A 117 -12.55 -5.98 -7.00
C LEU A 117 -11.86 -5.61 -5.69
N THR A 118 -10.59 -5.22 -5.74
CA THR A 118 -9.79 -4.89 -4.54
C THR A 118 -9.10 -3.52 -4.60
N MET A 119 -9.41 -2.69 -5.60
CA MET A 119 -8.90 -1.33 -5.67
C MET A 119 -9.70 -0.40 -4.72
N PRO A 120 -9.13 0.75 -4.31
CA PRO A 120 -9.83 1.75 -3.52
C PRO A 120 -11.25 2.04 -4.02
N ILE A 121 -12.19 2.13 -3.09
CA ILE A 121 -13.63 2.25 -3.37
C ILE A 121 -13.98 3.38 -4.37
N PRO A 122 -13.39 4.59 -4.32
CA PRO A 122 -13.63 5.62 -5.34
C PRO A 122 -13.36 5.12 -6.77
N GLN A 123 -12.34 4.29 -6.98
CA GLN A 123 -12.01 3.72 -8.28
C GLN A 123 -13.00 2.63 -8.71
N ILE A 124 -13.65 1.93 -7.76
CA ILE A 124 -14.76 1.02 -8.05
C ILE A 124 -15.98 1.83 -8.53
N LEU A 125 -16.26 2.97 -7.88
CA LEU A 125 -17.38 3.85 -8.24
C LEU A 125 -17.17 4.58 -9.59
N GLU A 126 -15.93 4.68 -10.06
CA GLU A 126 -15.57 5.22 -11.39
C GLU A 126 -15.76 4.20 -12.53
N LEU A 127 -15.98 2.91 -12.23
CA LEU A 127 -16.24 1.91 -13.26
C LEU A 127 -17.56 2.16 -13.99
N GLU A 128 -17.54 1.95 -15.29
CA GLU A 128 -18.70 2.06 -16.17
C GLU A 128 -19.32 0.69 -16.50
N GLY A 129 -20.47 0.69 -17.18
CA GLY A 129 -21.18 -0.51 -17.63
C GLY A 129 -22.29 -0.95 -16.68
N ASP A 130 -22.73 -2.20 -16.82
CA ASP A 130 -23.85 -2.75 -16.04
C ASP A 130 -23.61 -2.74 -14.53
N ILE A 131 -22.35 -2.80 -14.09
CA ILE A 131 -21.96 -2.71 -12.66
C ILE A 131 -22.58 -1.50 -11.95
N VAL A 132 -22.73 -0.36 -12.64
CA VAL A 132 -23.32 0.86 -12.06
C VAL A 132 -24.75 0.61 -11.57
N ASN A 133 -25.49 -0.24 -12.27
CA ASN A 133 -26.88 -0.61 -11.97
C ASN A 133 -26.98 -1.79 -10.98
N LEU A 134 -25.91 -2.56 -10.78
CA LEU A 134 -25.86 -3.65 -9.79
C LEU A 134 -25.69 -3.13 -8.37
N ILE A 135 -25.07 -1.96 -8.22
CA ILE A 135 -24.90 -1.31 -6.93
C ILE A 135 -26.23 -0.67 -6.53
N SER A 136 -26.92 -1.25 -5.55
CA SER A 136 -28.15 -0.68 -5.00
C SER A 136 -27.92 0.72 -4.41
N GLU A 137 -28.97 1.53 -4.27
CA GLU A 137 -28.86 2.87 -3.71
C GLU A 137 -28.25 2.87 -2.29
N CYS A 138 -28.63 1.90 -1.45
CA CYS A 138 -28.06 1.75 -0.11
C CYS A 138 -26.56 1.42 -0.15
N GLN A 139 -26.16 0.47 -1.00
CA GLN A 139 -24.74 0.13 -1.18
C GLN A 139 -23.96 1.33 -1.73
N ARG A 140 -24.53 2.07 -2.68
CA ARG A 140 -23.92 3.27 -3.25
C ARG A 140 -23.65 4.31 -2.16
N GLN A 141 -24.63 4.60 -1.30
CA GLN A 141 -24.44 5.52 -0.17
C GLN A 141 -23.35 5.04 0.81
N GLN A 142 -23.29 3.73 1.09
CA GLN A 142 -22.24 3.15 1.93
C GLN A 142 -20.85 3.33 1.30
N LEU A 143 -20.70 3.02 0.02
CA LEU A 143 -19.44 3.17 -0.72
C LEU A 143 -19.02 4.64 -0.86
N GLU A 144 -19.96 5.54 -1.17
CA GLU A 144 -19.73 6.99 -1.28
C GLU A 144 -19.43 7.65 0.07
N SER A 145 -19.67 6.98 1.19
CA SER A 145 -19.28 7.46 2.52
C SER A 145 -17.79 7.22 2.82
N VAL A 146 -17.14 6.29 2.11
CA VAL A 146 -15.76 5.90 2.38
C VAL A 146 -14.80 7.05 2.07
N ARG A 147 -13.88 7.33 2.99
CA ARG A 147 -12.89 8.41 2.85
C ARG A 147 -11.49 7.85 2.99
N TYR A 148 -10.58 8.38 2.18
CA TYR A 148 -9.15 8.13 2.28
C TYR A 148 -8.44 9.45 2.49
N SER A 149 -7.35 9.41 3.25
CA SER A 149 -6.36 10.48 3.29
C SER A 149 -5.50 10.47 2.02
N SER A 150 -4.83 11.59 1.75
CA SER A 150 -3.85 11.71 0.67
C SER A 150 -2.48 12.11 1.21
N ARG A 151 -1.42 11.56 0.63
CA ARG A 151 -0.02 11.83 0.99
C ARG A 151 0.89 11.76 -0.22
N TYR A 152 2.05 12.37 -0.12
CA TYR A 152 3.19 12.09 -0.99
C TYR A 152 4.22 11.25 -0.24
N ALA A 153 4.89 10.39 -0.99
CA ALA A 153 6.11 9.71 -0.58
C ALA A 153 7.24 10.11 -1.52
N LEU A 154 8.41 10.43 -0.97
CA LEU A 154 9.61 10.74 -1.75
C LEU A 154 10.72 9.76 -1.35
N GLY A 155 11.19 8.98 -2.32
CA GLY A 155 12.38 8.14 -2.19
C GLY A 155 13.60 8.83 -2.78
N LEU A 156 14.67 8.90 -1.99
CA LEU A 156 15.97 9.44 -2.37
C LEU A 156 16.99 8.31 -2.35
N PHE A 157 17.76 8.17 -3.42
CA PHE A 157 18.78 7.14 -3.56
C PHE A 157 20.16 7.79 -3.65
N TYR A 158 21.13 7.25 -2.92
CA TYR A 158 22.49 7.79 -2.84
C TYR A 158 23.53 6.78 -3.31
N GLU A 159 24.74 7.27 -3.59
CA GLU A 159 25.91 6.42 -3.87
C GLU A 159 26.36 5.64 -2.63
N ALA A 160 27.02 4.51 -2.84
CA ALA A 160 27.55 3.63 -1.77
C ALA A 160 28.49 4.34 -0.78
N SER A 161 29.17 5.40 -1.20
CA SER A 161 30.07 6.18 -0.34
C SER A 161 29.36 7.12 0.63
N VAL A 162 28.07 7.41 0.41
CA VAL A 162 27.31 8.34 1.25
C VAL A 162 26.96 7.67 2.57
N LYS A 163 27.11 8.42 3.67
CA LYS A 163 26.69 8.01 5.01
C LYS A 163 25.69 9.00 5.55
N ILE A 164 24.58 8.48 6.08
CA ILE A 164 23.57 9.28 6.79
C ILE A 164 23.71 8.95 8.27
N ASP A 165 24.43 9.82 8.99
CA ASP A 165 24.81 9.59 10.39
C ASP A 165 23.76 10.15 11.36
N VAL A 166 22.77 9.32 11.65
CA VAL A 166 21.75 9.58 12.68
C VAL A 166 21.53 8.32 13.52
N PRO A 167 21.17 8.45 14.81
CA PRO A 167 21.07 7.30 15.70
C PRO A 167 19.90 6.38 15.35
N TRP A 168 18.83 6.91 14.77
CA TRP A 168 17.62 6.18 14.39
C TRP A 168 17.69 5.59 12.97
N ALA A 169 16.84 4.62 12.68
CA ALA A 169 16.60 4.11 11.33
C ALA A 169 15.38 4.76 10.70
N ALA A 170 14.41 5.16 11.51
CA ALA A 170 13.30 6.00 11.08
C ALA A 170 12.86 6.95 12.20
N ARG A 171 12.13 8.01 11.85
CA ARG A 171 11.68 9.02 12.80
C ARG A 171 10.30 9.55 12.42
N TYR A 172 9.39 9.54 13.39
CA TYR A 172 8.13 10.27 13.32
C TYR A 172 8.33 11.73 13.71
N ILE A 173 7.76 12.63 12.91
CA ILE A 173 7.87 14.08 13.09
C ILE A 173 6.46 14.65 13.20
N THR A 174 6.16 15.34 14.30
CA THR A 174 4.83 15.93 14.58
C THR A 174 4.81 17.45 14.46
N SER A 175 5.97 18.10 14.49
CA SER A 175 6.10 19.57 14.50
C SER A 175 6.29 20.19 13.11
N ASN A 176 6.62 19.41 12.08
CA ASN A 176 6.86 19.93 10.73
C ASN A 176 5.53 19.97 9.92
N PRO A 177 5.25 21.06 9.18
CA PRO A 177 4.00 21.20 8.44
C PRO A 177 3.90 20.26 7.22
N CYS A 178 5.04 19.85 6.65
CA CYS A 178 5.13 19.07 5.43
C CYS A 178 5.46 17.60 5.71
N ILE A 179 6.49 17.31 6.50
CA ILE A 179 7.06 15.96 6.66
C ILE A 179 6.52 15.32 7.95
N ARG A 180 5.92 14.13 7.82
CA ARG A 180 5.39 13.35 8.95
C ARG A 180 6.33 12.24 9.40
N PHE A 181 7.12 11.67 8.49
CA PHE A 181 7.95 10.51 8.76
C PHE A 181 9.15 10.47 7.79
N ILE A 182 10.32 10.08 8.31
CA ILE A 182 11.53 9.82 7.54
C ILE A 182 12.07 8.44 7.88
N SER A 183 12.50 7.68 6.89
CA SER A 183 13.12 6.35 7.05
C SER A 183 14.40 6.25 6.23
N ILE A 184 15.49 5.81 6.86
CA ILE A 184 16.69 5.33 6.18
C ILE A 184 16.45 3.84 5.93
N ASP A 185 15.90 3.55 4.76
CA ASP A 185 15.19 2.32 4.48
C ASP A 185 16.11 1.08 4.52
N ASN A 186 17.37 1.22 4.11
CA ASN A 186 18.38 0.17 4.25
C ASN A 186 18.75 -0.10 5.72
N LYS A 187 18.82 0.93 6.57
CA LYS A 187 19.06 0.77 8.02
C LYS A 187 17.85 0.16 8.72
N LYS A 188 16.63 0.56 8.33
CA LYS A 188 15.36 -0.03 8.81
C LYS A 188 15.29 -1.53 8.51
N ARG A 189 15.72 -1.94 7.31
CA ARG A 189 15.75 -3.34 6.86
C ARG A 189 17.02 -4.11 7.27
N ASN A 190 17.91 -3.49 8.03
CA ASN A 190 19.17 -4.05 8.49
C ASN A 190 20.05 -4.60 7.35
N ILE A 191 20.12 -3.86 6.24
CA ILE A 191 20.95 -4.20 5.08
C ILE A 191 22.32 -3.55 5.24
N GLU A 192 23.33 -4.37 5.54
CA GLU A 192 24.73 -3.97 5.59
C GLU A 192 25.43 -4.40 4.28
N SER A 193 25.75 -3.43 3.43
CA SER A 193 26.55 -3.66 2.22
C SER A 193 27.34 -2.41 1.87
N SER A 194 28.63 -2.59 1.56
CA SER A 194 29.49 -1.52 1.06
C SER A 194 29.26 -1.21 -0.42
N GLU A 195 28.43 -2.01 -1.11
CA GLU A 195 28.15 -1.87 -2.55
C GLU A 195 26.78 -1.21 -2.81
N ILE A 196 25.94 -1.10 -1.78
CA ILE A 196 24.59 -0.55 -1.86
C ILE A 196 24.57 0.77 -1.09
N GLY A 197 24.30 1.88 -1.79
CA GLY A 197 24.13 3.18 -1.15
C GLY A 197 22.86 3.28 -0.31
N PRO A 198 22.82 4.22 0.64
CA PRO A 198 21.66 4.41 1.47
C PRO A 198 20.47 4.91 0.65
N SER A 199 19.28 4.61 1.14
CA SER A 199 18.02 5.06 0.56
C SER A 199 17.17 5.71 1.63
N LEU A 200 16.69 6.92 1.38
CA LEU A 200 15.89 7.69 2.33
C LEU A 200 14.46 7.84 1.80
N VAL A 201 13.47 7.54 2.63
CA VAL A 201 12.04 7.67 2.33
C VAL A 201 11.46 8.75 3.21
N ILE A 202 10.75 9.69 2.60
CA ILE A 202 10.00 10.74 3.29
C ILE A 202 8.51 10.51 3.03
N HIS A 203 7.68 10.57 4.06
CA HIS A 203 6.23 10.67 3.93
C HIS A 203 5.74 12.03 4.41
N THR A 204 4.90 12.67 3.60
CA THR A 204 4.31 13.97 3.96
C THR A 204 3.17 13.82 4.96
N THR A 205 2.75 14.92 5.58
CA THR A 205 1.53 15.04 6.37
C THR A 205 0.29 14.91 5.46
N VAL A 206 -0.87 14.61 6.06
CA VAL A 206 -2.16 14.58 5.31
C VAL A 206 -2.53 15.98 4.81
N PRO A 207 -2.47 17.06 5.63
CA PRO A 207 -2.80 18.40 5.13
C PRO A 207 -1.97 18.78 3.91
N PHE A 208 -0.65 18.52 3.92
CA PHE A 208 0.20 18.75 2.78
C PHE A 208 -0.22 17.93 1.55
N GLY A 209 -0.46 16.62 1.73
CA GLY A 209 -0.88 15.75 0.63
C GLY A 209 -2.20 16.16 -0.02
N VAL A 210 -3.15 16.68 0.76
CA VAL A 210 -4.43 17.20 0.26
C VAL A 210 -4.24 18.53 -0.46
N THR A 211 -3.47 19.47 0.10
CA THR A 211 -3.23 20.79 -0.51
C THR A 211 -2.57 20.69 -1.87
N TYR A 212 -1.63 19.76 -2.05
CA TYR A 212 -0.82 19.63 -3.28
C TYR A 212 -1.24 18.46 -4.18
N LEU A 213 -2.46 17.95 -4.03
CA LEU A 213 -2.91 16.72 -4.70
C LEU A 213 -2.90 16.80 -6.24
N GLU A 214 -3.23 17.98 -6.78
CA GLU A 214 -3.29 18.26 -8.21
C GLU A 214 -2.05 18.99 -8.75
N HIS A 215 -1.02 19.18 -7.92
CA HIS A 215 0.25 19.76 -8.35
C HIS A 215 1.13 18.73 -9.07
N SER A 216 2.11 19.22 -9.82
CA SER A 216 3.13 18.37 -10.46
C SER A 216 4.01 17.68 -9.41
N GLU A 217 4.54 16.50 -9.75
CA GLU A 217 5.42 15.78 -8.83
C GLU A 217 6.74 16.52 -8.62
N GLU A 218 7.20 17.26 -9.64
CA GLU A 218 8.39 18.09 -9.61
C GLU A 218 8.26 19.24 -8.59
N ASP A 219 7.17 20.03 -8.66
CA ASP A 219 6.93 21.14 -7.73
C ASP A 219 6.83 20.63 -6.28
N VAL A 220 6.12 19.51 -6.09
CA VAL A 220 5.97 18.90 -4.76
C VAL A 220 7.30 18.39 -4.22
N GLN A 221 8.12 17.78 -5.08
CA GLN A 221 9.45 17.30 -4.71
C GLN A 221 10.34 18.44 -4.20
N GLU A 222 10.35 19.60 -4.86
CA GLU A 222 11.12 20.77 -4.41
C GLU A 222 10.69 21.26 -3.03
N LEU A 223 9.38 21.32 -2.77
CA LEU A 223 8.84 21.71 -1.46
C LEU A 223 9.25 20.73 -0.35
N ILE A 224 9.24 19.42 -0.63
CA ILE A 224 9.70 18.41 0.32
C ILE A 224 11.19 18.56 0.60
N PHE A 225 12.03 18.81 -0.42
CA PHE A 225 13.47 19.02 -0.25
C PHE A 225 13.79 20.21 0.64
N GLN A 226 13.09 21.34 0.47
CA GLN A 226 13.27 22.53 1.32
C GLN A 226 13.00 22.22 2.80
N GLN A 227 11.99 21.39 3.07
CA GLN A 227 11.64 20.97 4.43
C GLN A 227 12.63 19.94 4.98
N LEU A 228 13.13 19.04 4.13
CA LEU A 228 14.12 18.03 4.51
C LEU A 228 15.44 18.67 4.98
N GLU A 229 15.93 19.72 4.31
CA GLU A 229 17.16 20.42 4.70
C GLU A 229 17.09 20.98 6.14
N SER A 230 15.89 21.38 6.58
CA SER A 230 15.69 21.85 7.97
C SER A 230 15.75 20.75 9.02
N ILE A 231 15.54 19.48 8.62
CA ILE A 231 15.49 18.32 9.52
C ILE A 231 16.82 17.54 9.48
N LEU A 232 17.40 17.38 8.29
CA LEU A 232 18.67 16.69 8.03
C LEU A 232 19.56 17.60 7.17
N PRO A 233 20.18 18.63 7.76
CA PRO A 233 21.00 19.58 7.02
C PRO A 233 22.26 18.93 6.46
N GLY A 234 22.69 19.38 5.28
CA GLY A 234 23.95 18.95 4.66
C GLY A 234 23.92 17.56 4.02
N LEU A 235 22.74 17.01 3.73
CA LEU A 235 22.64 15.83 2.88
C LEU A 235 23.17 16.15 1.46
N PRO A 236 23.97 15.26 0.84
CA PRO A 236 24.40 15.46 -0.53
C PRO A 236 23.20 15.38 -1.48
N GLN A 237 23.39 15.81 -2.73
CA GLN A 237 22.37 15.60 -3.76
C GLN A 237 22.20 14.08 -4.02
N PRO A 238 20.97 13.55 -4.04
CA PRO A 238 20.73 12.15 -4.37
C PRO A 238 21.00 11.90 -5.86
N VAL A 239 21.45 10.70 -6.19
CA VAL A 239 21.70 10.30 -7.59
C VAL A 239 20.42 9.95 -8.34
N ALA A 240 19.37 9.60 -7.61
CA ALA A 240 18.04 9.42 -8.17
C ALA A 240 16.96 9.75 -7.14
N THR A 241 15.80 10.16 -7.63
CA THR A 241 14.60 10.39 -6.83
C THR A 241 13.41 9.64 -7.40
N ARG A 242 12.45 9.31 -6.53
CA ARG A 242 11.14 8.75 -6.90
C ARG A 242 10.07 9.41 -6.04
N CYS A 243 9.29 10.30 -6.64
CA CYS A 243 8.11 10.86 -6.03
C CYS A 243 6.92 9.93 -6.30
N GLN A 244 6.06 9.70 -5.31
CA GLN A 244 4.86 8.90 -5.43
C GLN A 244 3.70 9.63 -4.77
N LYS A 245 2.71 10.00 -5.57
CA LYS A 245 1.41 10.47 -5.08
C LYS A 245 0.55 9.29 -4.62
N TRP A 246 0.09 9.33 -3.37
CA TRP A 246 -0.92 8.43 -2.84
C TRP A 246 -2.24 9.19 -2.68
N ARG A 247 -3.05 9.27 -3.74
CA ARG A 247 -4.39 9.90 -3.69
C ARG A 247 -5.28 9.21 -2.65
N TYR A 248 -5.23 7.88 -2.61
CA TYR A 248 -5.92 7.05 -1.62
C TYR A 248 -4.86 6.36 -0.75
N SER A 249 -4.34 7.07 0.26
CA SER A 249 -3.24 6.61 1.10
C SER A 249 -3.70 5.65 2.19
N GLN A 250 -4.60 6.11 3.06
CA GLN A 250 -5.15 5.32 4.18
C GLN A 250 -6.62 5.68 4.37
N VAL A 251 -7.47 4.68 4.59
CA VAL A 251 -8.88 4.85 4.94
C VAL A 251 -9.00 5.60 6.26
N THR A 252 -9.79 6.67 6.24
CA THR A 252 -10.14 7.49 7.42
C THR A 252 -11.59 7.28 7.82
N ASN A 253 -12.43 6.82 6.89
CA ASN A 253 -13.78 6.34 7.14
C ASN A 253 -14.03 5.11 6.27
N SER A 254 -14.26 3.95 6.88
CA SER A 254 -14.54 2.69 6.17
C SER A 254 -16.02 2.57 5.82
N ALA A 255 -16.37 1.62 4.94
CA ALA A 255 -17.75 1.32 4.59
C ALA A 255 -18.53 0.85 5.84
N ALA A 256 -19.70 1.45 6.08
CA ALA A 256 -20.58 1.06 7.17
C ALA A 256 -21.23 -0.31 6.91
N ASP A 257 -21.48 -1.06 7.98
CA ASP A 257 -22.29 -2.29 8.01
C ASP A 257 -21.88 -3.42 7.04
N CYS A 258 -20.70 -3.33 6.42
CA CYS A 258 -20.17 -4.31 5.46
C CYS A 258 -18.76 -4.76 5.86
N PRO A 259 -18.61 -5.56 6.93
CA PRO A 259 -17.29 -5.89 7.46
C PRO A 259 -16.51 -6.77 6.48
N GLY A 260 -15.45 -6.21 5.92
CA GLY A 260 -14.47 -6.94 5.10
C GLY A 260 -14.80 -7.11 3.63
N GLN A 261 -16.07 -7.06 3.20
CA GLN A 261 -16.45 -7.19 1.79
C GLN A 261 -17.87 -6.66 1.52
N MET A 262 -18.19 -6.42 0.25
CA MET A 262 -19.54 -6.15 -0.23
C MET A 262 -19.84 -6.92 -1.51
N THR A 263 -20.78 -7.87 -1.46
CA THR A 263 -21.24 -8.63 -2.63
C THR A 263 -22.21 -7.77 -3.43
N LEU A 264 -21.93 -7.57 -4.71
CA LEU A 264 -22.77 -6.79 -5.63
C LEU A 264 -23.68 -7.68 -6.46
N HIS A 265 -23.27 -8.91 -6.73
CA HIS A 265 -24.07 -9.87 -7.51
C HIS A 265 -23.71 -11.31 -7.15
N HIS A 266 -24.71 -12.20 -7.13
CA HIS A 266 -24.54 -13.59 -6.68
C HIS A 266 -24.33 -14.59 -7.82
N ASN A 267 -24.90 -14.38 -9.01
CA ASN A 267 -24.74 -15.32 -10.12
C ASN A 267 -24.89 -14.63 -11.49
N PRO A 268 -23.80 -14.38 -12.25
CA PRO A 268 -22.40 -14.68 -11.90
C PRO A 268 -21.90 -13.84 -10.71
N PHE A 269 -20.86 -14.30 -10.02
CA PHE A 269 -20.47 -13.71 -8.73
C PHE A 269 -19.61 -12.45 -8.90
N LEU A 270 -19.95 -11.35 -8.21
CA LEU A 270 -19.19 -10.10 -8.19
C LEU A 270 -19.14 -9.54 -6.77
N VAL A 271 -17.92 -9.31 -6.26
CA VAL A 271 -17.68 -8.84 -4.90
C VAL A 271 -16.57 -7.80 -4.83
N CYS A 272 -16.70 -6.86 -3.91
CA CYS A 272 -15.68 -5.88 -3.56
C CYS A 272 -15.02 -6.25 -2.22
N GLY A 273 -13.71 -6.10 -2.13
CA GLY A 273 -12.91 -6.21 -0.90
C GLY A 273 -11.82 -5.14 -0.86
N GLY A 274 -11.00 -5.16 0.17
CA GLY A 274 -9.92 -4.19 0.40
C GLY A 274 -10.01 -3.47 1.74
N ASP A 275 -9.09 -2.54 1.94
CA ASP A 275 -8.97 -1.75 3.17
C ASP A 275 -10.17 -0.82 3.42
N GLY A 276 -10.84 -0.37 2.36
CA GLY A 276 -12.08 0.41 2.44
C GLY A 276 -13.22 -0.27 3.21
N PHE A 277 -13.18 -1.60 3.36
CA PHE A 277 -14.14 -2.38 4.14
C PHE A 277 -13.62 -2.81 5.52
N THR A 278 -12.38 -2.42 5.86
CA THR A 278 -11.70 -2.73 7.11
C THR A 278 -10.89 -1.52 7.59
N HIS A 279 -9.56 -1.57 7.47
CA HIS A 279 -8.61 -0.53 7.86
C HIS A 279 -7.30 -0.72 7.10
N SER A 280 -6.56 0.37 6.87
CA SER A 280 -5.36 0.39 6.01
C SER A 280 -4.08 -0.08 6.72
N ASN A 281 -4.07 -1.33 7.18
CA ASN A 281 -2.87 -2.05 7.60
C ASN A 281 -2.87 -3.49 7.02
N PHE A 282 -1.80 -4.24 7.30
CA PHE A 282 -1.65 -5.61 6.80
C PHE A 282 -2.78 -6.55 7.26
N ASP A 283 -3.15 -6.48 8.53
CA ASP A 283 -4.18 -7.33 9.12
C ASP A 283 -5.59 -7.01 8.61
N GLY A 284 -5.90 -5.74 8.35
CA GLY A 284 -7.14 -5.32 7.70
C GLY A 284 -7.27 -5.93 6.31
N CYS A 285 -6.18 -5.95 5.53
CA CYS A 285 -6.16 -6.63 4.23
C CYS A 285 -6.39 -8.14 4.37
N ILE A 286 -5.79 -8.81 5.35
CA ILE A 286 -6.04 -10.24 5.62
C ILE A 286 -7.51 -10.46 5.99
N ALA A 287 -8.06 -9.67 6.91
CA ALA A 287 -9.44 -9.80 7.35
C ALA A 287 -10.42 -9.63 6.17
N SER A 288 -10.18 -8.64 5.31
CA SER A 288 -10.99 -8.45 4.10
C SER A 288 -10.89 -9.64 3.14
N ALA A 289 -9.67 -10.14 2.88
CA ALA A 289 -9.48 -11.29 2.00
C ALA A 289 -10.18 -12.55 2.53
N LEU A 290 -10.14 -12.79 3.84
CA LEU A 290 -10.87 -13.89 4.48
C LEU A 290 -12.38 -13.73 4.37
N SER A 291 -12.91 -12.51 4.55
CA SER A 291 -14.33 -12.22 4.34
C SER A 291 -14.77 -12.47 2.90
N VAL A 292 -13.98 -12.05 1.91
CA VAL A 292 -14.24 -12.33 0.48
C VAL A 292 -14.24 -13.84 0.21
N LEU A 293 -13.24 -14.56 0.69
CA LEU A 293 -13.16 -16.01 0.51
C LEU A 293 -14.37 -16.73 1.12
N GLN A 294 -14.85 -16.27 2.28
CA GLN A 294 -15.99 -16.89 2.96
C GLN A 294 -17.28 -16.81 2.15
N VAL A 295 -17.54 -15.69 1.46
CA VAL A 295 -18.72 -15.57 0.59
C VAL A 295 -18.52 -16.29 -0.75
N LEU A 296 -17.30 -16.30 -1.27
CA LEU A 296 -16.95 -16.96 -2.53
C LEU A 296 -17.14 -18.48 -2.47
N LYS A 297 -16.88 -19.11 -1.31
CA LYS A 297 -17.00 -20.57 -1.10
C LYS A 297 -18.36 -21.17 -1.47
N ASN A 298 -19.42 -20.37 -1.45
CA ASN A 298 -20.76 -20.86 -1.83
C ASN A 298 -20.97 -20.91 -3.36
N HIS A 299 -19.97 -20.47 -4.14
CA HIS A 299 -20.02 -20.31 -5.59
C HIS A 299 -18.91 -21.08 -6.32
N ILE A 300 -18.04 -21.81 -5.61
CA ILE A 300 -16.95 -22.64 -6.14
C ILE A 300 -17.08 -24.10 -5.71
#